data_AF-A0A3P1Y1Z3-F1
#
_entry.id   AF-A0A3P1Y1Z3-F1
#
_cell.length_a   1.000
_cell.length_b   1.000
_cell.length_c   1.000
_cell.angle_alpha   90.00
_cell.angle_beta   90.00
_cell.angle_gamma   90.00
#
_symmetry.space_group_name_H-M   'P 1'
#
loop_
_entity.id
_entity.type
_entity.pdbx_description
1 polymer ?
#
loop_
_entity_poly.entity_id
_entity_poly.type
_entity_poly.pdbx_seq_one_letter_code
_entity_poly.pdbx_strand_id
1 'polypeptide(L)'
;MAAKAMNLPGVKVKFNDLPWDDACLMGLHIDRSRPGHQDEIGIDIAWGSGRRQRLVFSDCYQCNMAMNMGVIAEEKLLYANAAFVKDKDEQFLQKWARIEVDIASLLCFSFVTEATHSKIEMGLRKQTCAHHMLTS
;
A
#
# COMPACT_ATOMS: atom_id res chain seq x y z
N MET A 1 -10.04 15.74 -14.29
CA MET A 1 -9.41 16.52 -13.21
C MET A 1 -8.06 15.89 -12.91
N ALA A 2 -6.97 16.64 -13.05
CA ALA A 2 -5.62 16.09 -12.89
C ALA A 2 -5.26 15.97 -11.40
N ALA A 3 -4.86 14.77 -10.97
CA ALA A 3 -4.32 14.54 -9.64
C ALA A 3 -3.03 15.36 -9.45
N LYS A 4 -2.98 16.14 -8.38
CA LYS A 4 -1.87 17.04 -8.09
C LYS A 4 -0.65 16.23 -7.66
N ALA A 5 0.37 16.25 -8.50
CA ALA A 5 1.69 15.66 -8.25
C ALA A 5 2.31 16.19 -6.95
N MET A 6 2.60 15.33 -5.96
CA MET A 6 3.38 15.66 -4.76
C MET A 6 4.73 14.94 -4.74
N ASN A 7 5.80 15.66 -4.40
CA ASN A 7 7.18 15.17 -4.40
C ASN A 7 7.60 14.60 -3.03
N LEU A 8 8.39 13.52 -3.06
CA LEU A 8 9.09 12.96 -1.90
C LEU A 8 10.50 13.57 -1.77
N PRO A 9 11.01 13.85 -0.55
CA PRO A 9 12.40 14.21 -0.36
C PRO A 9 13.30 12.97 -0.55
N GLY A 10 14.20 13.01 -1.52
CA GLY A 10 15.28 12.01 -1.70
C GLY A 10 15.04 10.93 -2.78
N VAL A 11 13.79 10.72 -3.22
CA VAL A 11 13.47 9.83 -4.35
C VAL A 11 12.40 10.50 -5.23
N LYS A 12 12.72 10.79 -6.49
CA LYS A 12 11.88 11.55 -7.45
C LYS A 12 10.75 10.72 -8.10
N VAL A 13 10.30 9.63 -7.50
CA VAL A 13 9.25 8.77 -8.10
C VAL A 13 8.06 8.72 -7.15
N LYS A 14 6.89 9.17 -7.62
CA LYS A 14 5.66 9.06 -6.83
C LYS A 14 5.18 7.62 -6.88
N PHE A 15 4.55 7.15 -5.81
CA PHE A 15 3.97 5.81 -5.76
C PHE A 15 3.08 5.51 -6.98
N ASN A 16 2.22 6.44 -7.39
CA ASN A 16 1.33 6.25 -8.55
C ASN A 16 2.07 6.23 -9.90
N ASP A 17 3.33 6.66 -9.93
CA ASP A 17 4.17 6.72 -11.14
C ASP A 17 5.08 5.48 -11.27
N LEU A 18 4.99 4.50 -10.36
CA LEU A 18 5.73 3.24 -10.43
C LEU A 18 5.14 2.29 -11.51
N PRO A 19 5.94 1.39 -12.09
CA PRO A 19 5.50 0.48 -13.15
C PRO A 19 4.66 -0.68 -12.59
N TRP A 20 3.46 -0.38 -12.12
CA TRP A 20 2.59 -1.38 -11.47
C TRP A 20 2.03 -2.42 -12.42
N ASP A 21 1.92 -2.08 -13.70
CA ASP A 21 1.44 -2.94 -14.78
C ASP A 21 2.35 -4.16 -15.04
N ASP A 22 3.63 -4.07 -14.68
CA ASP A 22 4.58 -5.18 -14.77
C ASP A 22 4.91 -5.84 -13.42
N ALA A 23 4.28 -5.37 -12.34
CA ALA A 23 4.60 -5.76 -10.98
C ALA A 23 3.80 -7.00 -10.54
N CYS A 24 4.49 -7.92 -9.86
CA CYS A 24 3.89 -9.12 -9.28
C CYS A 24 4.00 -9.10 -7.76
N LEU A 25 2.89 -9.39 -7.08
CA LEU A 25 2.82 -9.56 -5.64
C LEU A 25 3.43 -10.91 -5.27
N MET A 26 4.48 -10.88 -4.45
CA MET A 26 5.21 -12.08 -4.03
C MET A 26 4.93 -12.48 -2.58
N GLY A 27 4.57 -11.51 -1.74
CA GLY A 27 4.39 -11.78 -0.31
C GLY A 27 3.92 -10.56 0.47
N LEU A 28 3.32 -10.84 1.63
CA LEU A 28 2.83 -9.85 2.58
C LEU A 28 3.44 -10.14 3.96
N HIS A 29 3.87 -9.08 4.63
CA HIS A 29 4.51 -9.14 5.94
C HIS A 29 3.82 -8.15 6.87
N ILE A 30 3.56 -8.56 8.10
CA ILE A 30 2.96 -7.71 9.12
C ILE A 30 3.90 -7.71 10.32
N ASP A 31 4.45 -6.55 10.64
CA ASP A 31 5.22 -6.36 11.87
C ASP A 31 4.42 -5.51 12.84
N ARG A 32 4.00 -6.16 13.93
CA ARG A 32 3.35 -5.52 15.08
C ARG A 32 4.04 -5.91 16.37
N SER A 33 5.34 -6.14 16.32
CA SER A 33 6.15 -6.53 17.48
C SER A 33 6.11 -5.49 18.60
N ARG A 34 5.85 -4.21 18.26
CA ARG A 34 5.66 -3.11 19.22
C ARG A 34 4.47 -2.21 18.82
N PRO A 35 3.23 -2.60 19.11
CA PRO A 35 2.04 -1.86 18.69
C PRO A 35 2.09 -0.37 19.11
N GLY A 36 1.67 0.52 18.21
CA GLY A 36 1.75 1.98 18.37
C GLY A 36 3.13 2.58 18.09
N HIS A 37 4.17 1.76 18.00
CA HIS A 37 5.55 2.18 17.68
C HIS A 37 6.11 1.49 16.42
N GLN A 38 5.63 0.28 16.14
CA GLN A 38 6.00 -0.57 15.02
C GLN A 38 4.73 -1.28 14.58
N ASP A 39 3.98 -0.60 13.72
CA ASP A 39 2.84 -1.12 12.98
C ASP A 39 3.16 -0.96 11.49
N GLU A 40 3.81 -1.97 10.94
CA GLU A 40 4.32 -1.95 9.57
C GLU A 40 3.69 -3.05 8.72
N ILE A 41 3.46 -2.72 7.46
CA ILE A 41 3.09 -3.68 6.42
C ILE A 41 4.20 -3.70 5.38
N GLY A 42 4.76 -4.88 5.14
CA GLY A 42 5.72 -5.14 4.07
C GLY A 42 5.04 -5.80 2.89
N ILE A 43 5.25 -5.29 1.68
CA ILE A 43 4.79 -5.89 0.43
C ILE A 43 6.00 -6.23 -0.43
N ASP A 44 6.18 -7.52 -0.71
CA ASP A 44 7.23 -7.99 -1.60
C ASP A 44 6.73 -7.94 -3.04
N ILE A 45 7.45 -7.20 -3.88
CA ILE A 45 7.14 -7.00 -5.29
C ILE A 45 8.29 -7.54 -6.14
N ALA A 46 7.96 -8.32 -7.16
CA ALA A 46 8.85 -8.58 -8.30
C ALA A 46 8.45 -7.65 -9.44
N TRP A 47 9.39 -6.86 -9.93
CA TRP A 47 9.20 -5.93 -11.05
C TRP A 47 9.52 -6.61 -12.38
N GLY A 48 8.97 -6.11 -13.50
CA GLY A 48 9.25 -6.65 -14.84
C GLY A 48 10.73 -6.63 -15.23
N SER A 49 11.53 -5.78 -14.59
CA SER A 49 13.00 -5.77 -14.70
C SER A 49 13.71 -6.99 -14.07
N GLY A 50 12.99 -7.89 -13.40
CA GLY A 50 13.52 -9.00 -12.61
C GLY A 50 14.00 -8.61 -11.22
N ARG A 51 14.00 -7.31 -10.88
CA ARG A 51 14.33 -6.84 -9.52
C ARG A 51 13.24 -7.22 -8.53
N ARG A 52 13.65 -7.58 -7.32
CA ARG A 52 12.76 -7.84 -6.19
C ARG A 52 12.98 -6.82 -5.08
N GLN A 53 11.90 -6.26 -4.58
CA GLN A 53 11.94 -5.22 -3.54
C GLN A 53 10.81 -5.44 -2.54
N ARG A 54 11.08 -5.11 -1.28
CA ARG A 54 10.06 -4.93 -0.25
C ARG A 54 9.72 -3.45 -0.15
N LEU A 55 8.45 -3.14 -0.30
CA LEU A 55 7.87 -1.86 0.05
C LEU A 55 7.42 -1.93 1.50
N VAL A 56 7.93 -1.04 2.35
CA VAL A 56 7.58 -1.00 3.78
C VAL A 56 6.74 0.23 4.04
N PHE A 57 5.54 0.00 4.56
CA PHE A 57 4.57 1.01 4.96
C PHE A 57 4.55 1.12 6.48
N SER A 58 5.17 2.16 7.02
CA SER A 58 5.24 2.44 8.46
C SER A 58 4.21 3.50 8.87
N ASP A 59 3.87 3.57 10.17
CA ASP A 59 2.78 4.41 10.70
C ASP A 59 1.40 4.01 10.16
N CYS A 60 1.16 2.69 10.05
CA CYS A 60 -0.09 2.15 9.53
C CYS A 60 -1.20 2.23 10.59
N TYR A 61 -2.23 3.04 10.35
CA TYR A 61 -3.41 3.13 11.21
C TYR A 61 -4.40 1.99 10.99
N GLN A 62 -4.44 1.51 9.75
CA GLN A 62 -5.32 0.44 9.34
C GLN A 62 -4.74 -0.30 8.16
N CYS A 63 -4.87 -1.62 8.19
CA CYS A 63 -4.70 -2.48 7.03
C CYS A 63 -5.97 -3.33 6.88
N ASN A 64 -6.56 -3.36 5.68
CA ASN A 64 -7.63 -4.27 5.32
C ASN A 64 -7.17 -5.12 4.13
N MET A 65 -7.34 -6.44 4.24
CA MET A 65 -6.93 -7.39 3.22
C MET A 65 -8.08 -8.36 2.96
N ALA A 66 -8.64 -8.29 1.76
CA ALA A 66 -9.60 -9.25 1.24
C ALA A 66 -8.90 -10.09 0.17
N MET A 67 -8.44 -11.28 0.56
CA MET A 67 -7.61 -12.14 -0.28
C MET A 67 -8.39 -13.37 -0.73
N ASN A 68 -8.37 -13.64 -2.03
CA ASN A 68 -8.88 -14.88 -2.61
C ASN A 68 -7.68 -15.81 -2.88
N MET A 69 -7.72 -17.01 -2.32
CA MET A 69 -6.61 -17.97 -2.39
C MET A 69 -7.02 -19.26 -3.13
N GLY A 70 -6.04 -20.06 -3.54
CA GLY A 70 -6.29 -21.36 -4.19
C GLY A 70 -6.35 -21.31 -5.72
N VAL A 71 -6.07 -20.15 -6.31
CA VAL A 71 -5.86 -19.98 -7.75
C VAL A 71 -4.38 -20.23 -8.05
N ILE A 72 -4.08 -21.07 -9.05
CA ILE A 72 -2.71 -21.32 -9.51
C ILE A 72 -2.41 -20.31 -10.62
N ALA A 73 -1.85 -19.17 -10.25
CA ALA A 73 -1.48 -18.11 -11.18
C ALA A 73 -0.36 -17.22 -10.59
N GLU A 74 0.29 -16.43 -11.44
CA GLU A 74 1.09 -15.29 -10.98
C GLU A 74 0.17 -14.15 -10.56
N GLU A 75 0.42 -13.57 -9.39
CA GLU A 75 -0.38 -12.47 -8.85
C GLU A 75 0.13 -11.12 -9.34
N LYS A 76 -0.03 -10.85 -10.64
CA LYS A 76 0.21 -9.52 -11.20
C LYS A 76 -0.71 -8.49 -10.56
N LEU A 77 -0.24 -7.26 -10.42
CA LEU A 77 -1.05 -6.15 -9.95
C LEU A 77 -1.89 -5.60 -11.11
N LEU A 78 -3.21 -5.72 -10.98
CA LEU A 78 -4.17 -5.06 -11.87
C LEU A 78 -4.11 -3.55 -11.69
N TYR A 79 -4.01 -3.09 -10.44
CA TYR A 79 -3.76 -1.69 -10.14
C TYR A 79 -3.10 -1.51 -8.78
N ALA A 80 -2.33 -0.43 -8.66
CA ALA A 80 -1.96 0.12 -7.37
C ALA A 80 -2.13 1.65 -7.40
N ASN A 81 -2.62 2.22 -6.30
CA ASN A 81 -2.91 3.65 -6.20
C ASN A 81 -2.77 4.16 -4.77
N ALA A 82 -2.31 5.41 -4.64
CA ALA A 82 -2.33 6.19 -3.42
C ALA A 82 -3.26 7.40 -3.60
N ALA A 83 -4.20 7.57 -2.68
CA ALA A 83 -5.15 8.70 -2.65
C ALA A 83 -5.41 9.12 -1.20
N PHE A 84 -5.91 10.34 -0.96
CA PHE A 84 -6.26 10.74 0.40
C PHE A 84 -7.50 9.98 0.88
N VAL A 85 -7.53 9.69 2.18
CA VAL A 85 -8.65 9.01 2.83
C VAL A 85 -9.94 9.82 2.74
N LYS A 86 -9.88 11.15 2.74
CA LYS A 86 -11.07 12.00 2.51
C LYS A 86 -11.75 11.76 1.16
N ASP A 87 -11.02 11.20 0.19
CA ASP A 87 -11.51 10.87 -1.15
C ASP A 87 -12.02 9.42 -1.22
N LYS A 88 -12.05 8.70 -0.09
CA LYS A 88 -12.51 7.30 0.06
C LYS A 88 -13.89 7.26 0.78
N ASP A 89 -14.40 6.04 0.95
CA ASP A 89 -15.70 5.70 1.53
C ASP A 89 -15.99 6.42 2.87
N GLU A 90 -17.18 7.03 2.97
CA GLU A 90 -17.67 7.78 4.12
C GLU A 90 -17.75 6.92 5.39
N GLN A 91 -18.00 5.61 5.27
CA GLN A 91 -18.01 4.69 6.42
C GLN A 91 -16.64 4.60 7.10
N PHE A 92 -15.56 4.72 6.33
CA PHE A 92 -14.20 4.73 6.85
C PHE A 92 -13.96 5.96 7.72
N LEU A 93 -14.36 7.14 7.24
CA LEU A 93 -14.25 8.42 7.96
C LEU A 93 -15.00 8.39 9.29
N GLN A 94 -16.23 7.86 9.27
CA GLN A 94 -17.09 7.78 10.47
C GLN A 94 -16.53 6.87 11.57
N LYS A 95 -15.90 5.75 11.21
CA LYS A 95 -15.30 4.82 12.19
C LYS A 95 -14.24 5.52 13.06
N TRP A 96 -13.37 6.30 12.42
CA TRP A 96 -12.23 6.94 13.10
C TRP A 96 -12.57 8.30 13.72
N ALA A 97 -13.58 9.01 13.19
CA ALA A 97 -14.11 10.22 13.82
C ALA A 97 -14.54 9.99 15.29
N ARG A 98 -15.00 8.78 15.61
CA ARG A 98 -15.39 8.37 16.98
C ARG A 98 -14.23 8.25 17.97
N ILE A 99 -12.99 8.21 17.48
CA ILE A 99 -11.77 8.01 18.29
C ILE A 99 -10.92 9.31 18.28
N GLU A 100 -11.49 10.45 17.85
CA GLU A 100 -10.86 11.77 17.80
C GLU A 100 -9.55 11.83 17.01
N VAL A 101 -9.34 10.91 16.07
CA VAL A 101 -8.21 10.94 15.14
C VAL A 101 -8.63 11.67 13.87
N ASP A 102 -7.99 12.79 13.54
CA ASP A 102 -8.14 13.43 12.23
C ASP A 102 -7.48 12.56 11.17
N ILE A 103 -8.31 11.77 10.48
CA ILE A 103 -7.85 10.86 9.44
C ILE A 103 -8.02 11.40 8.01
N ALA A 104 -8.62 12.59 7.83
CA ALA A 104 -8.88 13.14 6.50
C ALA A 104 -7.59 13.48 5.74
N SER A 105 -6.51 13.72 6.48
CA SER A 105 -5.16 13.98 5.97
C SER A 105 -4.36 12.72 5.67
N LEU A 106 -4.83 11.52 6.04
CA LEU A 106 -4.13 10.26 5.79
C LEU A 106 -4.12 9.92 4.29
N LEU A 107 -3.06 9.25 3.85
CA LEU A 107 -2.99 8.60 2.55
C LEU A 107 -3.43 7.15 2.66
N CYS A 108 -4.25 6.73 1.70
CA CYS A 108 -4.69 5.36 1.52
C CYS A 108 -3.98 4.75 0.30
N PHE A 109 -3.26 3.67 0.52
CA PHE A 109 -2.59 2.89 -0.52
C PHE A 109 -3.43 1.65 -0.77
N SER A 110 -3.71 1.38 -2.04
CA SER A 110 -4.53 0.25 -2.46
C SER A 110 -3.82 -0.54 -3.54
N PHE A 111 -3.87 -1.85 -3.43
CA PHE A 111 -3.38 -2.82 -4.42
C PHE A 111 -4.51 -3.78 -4.75
N VAL A 112 -4.65 -4.11 -6.03
CA VAL A 112 -5.50 -5.22 -6.47
C VAL A 112 -4.74 -6.11 -7.42
N THR A 113 -4.85 -7.41 -7.18
CA THR A 113 -4.26 -8.42 -8.05
C THR A 113 -5.20 -8.77 -9.19
N GLU A 114 -4.63 -9.18 -10.32
CA GLU A 114 -5.37 -9.48 -11.55
C GLU A 114 -6.07 -10.84 -11.48
N ALA A 115 -5.33 -11.91 -11.15
CA ALA A 115 -5.86 -13.27 -11.23
C ALA A 115 -6.87 -13.60 -10.12
N THR A 116 -6.58 -13.20 -8.87
CA THR A 116 -7.47 -13.49 -7.74
C THR A 116 -8.43 -12.36 -7.39
N HIS A 117 -8.28 -11.17 -7.99
CA HIS A 117 -9.00 -9.97 -7.56
C HIS A 117 -8.86 -9.67 -6.05
N SER A 118 -7.76 -10.11 -5.44
CA SER A 118 -7.47 -9.82 -4.05
C SER A 118 -7.21 -8.33 -3.88
N LYS A 119 -7.61 -7.76 -2.74
CA LYS A 119 -7.49 -6.33 -2.44
C LYS A 119 -6.77 -6.10 -1.12
N ILE A 120 -5.77 -5.23 -1.13
CA ILE A 120 -5.04 -4.77 0.04
C ILE A 120 -5.18 -3.25 0.13
N GLU A 121 -5.62 -2.75 1.28
CA GLU A 121 -5.75 -1.31 1.53
C GLU A 121 -5.10 -0.93 2.87
N MET A 122 -4.31 0.14 2.85
CA MET A 122 -3.57 0.62 4.02
C MET A 122 -3.75 2.13 4.19
N GLY A 123 -4.17 2.57 5.37
CA GLY A 123 -4.27 3.99 5.74
C GLY A 123 -3.09 4.44 6.59
N LEU A 124 -2.35 5.46 6.12
CA LEU A 124 -1.08 5.92 6.69
C LEU A 124 -1.07 7.42 6.91
N ARG A 125 -0.40 7.88 7.98
CA ARG A 125 -0.32 9.32 8.34
C ARG A 125 0.57 10.12 7.41
N LYS A 126 1.55 9.48 6.79
CA LYS A 126 2.44 10.06 5.78
C LYS A 126 2.76 9.01 4.72
N GLN A 127 3.18 9.46 3.54
CA GLN A 127 3.77 8.57 2.52
C GLN A 127 5.19 8.20 2.96
N THR A 128 5.30 7.26 3.89
CA THR A 128 6.57 6.66 4.25
C THR A 128 6.60 5.28 3.61
N CYS A 129 7.16 5.20 2.41
CA CYS A 129 7.41 3.95 1.71
C CYS A 129 8.93 3.79 1.61
N ALA A 130 9.51 2.89 2.39
CA ALA A 130 10.92 2.54 2.26
C ALA A 130 11.06 1.35 1.30
N HIS A 131 12.09 1.39 0.45
CA HIS A 131 12.36 0.33 -0.51
C HIS A 131 13.59 -0.43 -0.06
N HIS A 132 13.39 -1.70 0.29
CA HIS A 132 14.48 -2.60 0.64
C HIS A 132 14.67 -3.59 -0.51
N MET A 133 15.88 -3.65 -1.06
CA MET A 133 16.22 -4.69 -2.02
C MET A 133 16.16 -6.04 -1.32
N LEU A 134 15.44 -7.00 -1.90
CA LEU A 134 15.46 -8.37 -1.42
C LEU A 134 16.67 -9.06 -2.07
N THR A 135 17.63 -9.50 -1.26
CA THR A 135 18.75 -10.32 -1.74
C THR A 135 18.27 -11.75 -1.90
N SER A 136 18.56 -12.34 -3.06
CA SER A 136 18.35 -13.75 -3.37
C SER A 136 19.11 -14.68 -2.44
#